data_AF-A0A379S1Q8-F1
#
_entry.id   AF-A0A379S1Q8-F1
#
_cell.length_a   1.000
_cell.length_b   1.000
_cell.length_c   1.000
_cell.angle_alpha   90.00
_cell.angle_beta   90.00
_cell.angle_gamma   90.00
#
_symmetry.space_group_name_H-M   'P 1'
#
loop_
_entity.id
_entity.type
_entity.pdbx_description
1 polymer ?
#
loop_
_entity_poly.entity_id
_entity_poly.type
_entity_poly.pdbx_seq_one_letter_code
_entity_poly.pdbx_strand_id
1 'polypeptide(L)'
;MFKYSDWVHAHDNDEHYMRKLTFREKTGSSRYYGASVNAGYYITNNAKIFAEFAYSKYEEGKGGTQIIDKTSGDSEYFGGDVAGIANNNYTVTAGLQYRF
;
A
#
# COMPACT_ATOMS: atom_id res chain seq x y z
N MET A 1 -8.95 -9.94 -12.78
CA MET A 1 -9.49 -8.59 -12.57
C MET A 1 -8.39 -7.58 -12.79
N PHE A 2 -8.70 -6.41 -13.36
CA PHE A 2 -7.77 -5.28 -13.45
C PHE A 2 -8.33 -4.09 -12.66
N LYS A 3 -7.46 -3.35 -11.97
CA LYS A 3 -7.79 -2.17 -11.17
C LYS A 3 -6.81 -1.05 -11.50
N TYR A 4 -7.31 0.18 -11.54
CA TYR A 4 -6.53 1.39 -11.74
C TYR A 4 -7.06 2.51 -10.85
N SER A 5 -6.18 3.39 -10.37
CA SER A 5 -6.55 4.62 -9.67
C SER A 5 -5.51 5.70 -9.92
N ASP A 6 -5.96 6.94 -10.12
CA ASP A 6 -5.12 8.15 -10.15
C ASP A 6 -5.29 9.00 -8.87
N TRP A 7 -5.98 8.44 -7.86
CA TRP A 7 -6.39 9.12 -6.63
C TRP A 7 -5.89 8.42 -5.38
N VAL A 8 -4.72 7.78 -5.45
CA VAL A 8 -4.13 7.15 -4.27
C VAL A 8 -3.69 8.24 -3.29
N HIS A 9 -4.00 8.01 -2.01
CA HIS A 9 -3.45 8.75 -0.89
C HIS A 9 -2.54 7.82 -0.10
N ALA A 10 -1.25 8.12 -0.08
CA ALA A 10 -0.27 7.33 0.67
C ALA A 10 0.19 8.09 1.93
N HIS A 11 0.47 7.33 2.98
CA HIS A 11 0.93 7.81 4.26
C HIS A 11 2.01 6.87 4.78
N ASP A 12 3.05 7.42 5.40
CA ASP A 12 4.03 6.65 6.15
C ASP A 12 4.35 7.29 7.50
N ASN A 13 5.12 6.56 8.31
CA ASN A 13 5.65 7.02 9.59
C ASN A 13 6.98 6.31 9.82
N ASP A 14 8.08 7.06 9.78
CA ASP A 14 9.42 6.56 10.06
C ASP A 14 9.86 6.97 11.48
N GLU A 15 10.31 6.00 12.27
CA GLU A 15 10.85 6.22 13.61
C GLU A 15 12.36 5.97 13.62
N HIS A 16 13.13 7.06 13.63
CA HIS A 16 14.57 7.00 13.85
C HIS A 16 14.87 6.95 15.35
N TYR A 17 14.63 5.78 15.99
CA TYR A 17 14.78 5.59 17.43
C TYR A 17 16.14 6.05 18.00
N MET A 18 17.23 5.82 17.26
CA MET A 18 18.58 6.22 17.68
C MET A 18 18.79 7.75 17.68
N ARG A 19 18.00 8.49 16.90
CA ARG A 19 18.04 9.95 16.82
C ARG A 19 16.89 10.62 17.55
N LYS A 20 15.95 9.83 18.07
CA LYS A 20 14.69 10.32 18.65
C LYS A 20 13.95 11.24 17.69
N LEU A 21 13.88 10.88 16.41
CA LEU A 21 13.13 11.62 15.39
C LEU A 21 12.00 10.73 14.84
N THR A 22 10.84 11.34 14.61
CA THR A 22 9.75 10.74 13.84
C THR A 22 9.55 11.55 12.56
N PHE A 23 9.47 10.88 11.41
CA PHE A 23 9.07 11.49 10.14
C PHE A 23 7.67 11.02 9.77
N ARG A 24 6.84 11.93 9.24
CA ARG A 24 5.49 11.61 8.74
C ARG A 24 5.28 12.23 7.39
N GLU A 25 4.89 11.40 6.43
CA GLU A 25 4.72 11.83 5.05
C GLU A 25 3.30 11.56 4.59
N LYS A 26 2.79 12.46 3.74
CA LYS A 26 1.49 12.33 3.08
C LYS A 26 1.63 12.71 1.63
N THR A 27 1.15 11.84 0.74
CA THR A 27 1.16 12.09 -0.69
C THR A 27 -0.25 11.87 -1.24
N GLY A 28 -0.57 12.57 -2.34
CA GLY A 28 -1.90 12.53 -2.96
C GLY A 28 -1.81 12.42 -4.47
N SER A 29 -2.89 11.93 -5.07
CA SER A 29 -3.04 11.80 -6.52
C SER A 29 -1.93 10.98 -7.19
N SER A 30 -1.46 9.91 -6.53
CA SER A 30 -0.52 8.97 -7.16
C SER A 30 -1.24 7.83 -7.87
N ARG A 31 -0.52 7.20 -8.80
CA ARG A 31 -1.06 6.13 -9.67
C ARG A 31 -1.00 4.77 -8.99
N TYR A 32 -2.04 3.98 -9.16
CA TYR A 32 -2.10 2.57 -8.78
C TYR A 32 -2.51 1.69 -9.96
N TYR A 33 -1.88 0.53 -10.06
CA TYR A 33 -2.22 -0.55 -10.99
C TYR A 33 -2.34 -1.86 -10.21
N GLY A 34 -3.44 -2.57 -10.41
CA GLY A 34 -3.69 -3.87 -9.81
C GLY A 34 -4.14 -4.89 -10.84
N ALA A 35 -3.62 -6.11 -10.77
CA ALA A 35 -4.06 -7.22 -11.62
C ALA A 35 -4.19 -8.49 -10.79
N SER A 36 -5.22 -9.29 -11.03
CA SER A 36 -5.35 -10.62 -10.43
C SER A 36 -5.89 -11.66 -11.42
N VAL A 37 -5.44 -12.89 -11.26
CA VAL A 37 -5.90 -14.06 -12.02
C VAL A 37 -6.20 -15.20 -11.05
N ASN A 38 -7.32 -15.88 -11.25
CA ASN A 38 -7.80 -16.97 -10.40
C ASN A 38 -8.14 -18.16 -11.28
N ALA A 39 -7.73 -19.36 -10.85
CA ALA A 39 -8.15 -20.62 -11.43
C ALA A 39 -8.68 -21.53 -10.32
N GLY A 40 -9.78 -22.24 -10.57
CA GLY A 40 -10.37 -23.10 -9.57
C GLY A 40 -11.27 -24.19 -10.14
N TYR A 41 -11.58 -25.17 -9.29
CA TYR A 41 -12.36 -26.34 -9.62
C TYR A 41 -13.48 -26.55 -8.60
N TYR A 42 -14.69 -26.81 -9.09
CA TYR A 42 -15.86 -27.11 -8.26
C TYR A 42 -15.78 -28.56 -7.77
N ILE A 43 -15.50 -28.75 -6.48
CA ILE A 43 -15.49 -30.08 -5.83
C ILE A 43 -16.91 -30.54 -5.45
N THR A 44 -17.84 -29.59 -5.33
CA THR A 44 -19.29 -29.81 -5.25
C THR A 44 -20.00 -28.70 -6.04
N ASN A 45 -21.34 -28.77 -6.16
CA ASN A 45 -22.13 -27.71 -6.81
C ASN A 45 -21.99 -26.34 -6.13
N ASN A 46 -21.52 -26.30 -4.87
CA ASN A 46 -21.46 -25.10 -4.04
C ASN A 46 -20.04 -24.75 -3.59
N ALA A 47 -19.07 -25.67 -3.69
CA ALA A 47 -17.72 -25.51 -3.18
C ALA A 47 -16.67 -25.57 -4.30
N LYS A 48 -15.86 -24.52 -4.42
CA LYS A 48 -14.77 -24.40 -5.39
C LYS A 48 -13.42 -24.25 -4.69
N ILE A 49 -12.49 -25.17 -4.93
CA ILE A 49 -11.07 -24.95 -4.57
C ILE A 49 -10.42 -24.04 -5.61
N PHE A 50 -9.54 -23.13 -5.21
CA PHE A 50 -8.91 -22.20 -6.14
C PHE A 50 -7.46 -21.90 -5.77
N ALA A 51 -6.71 -21.46 -6.77
CA ALA A 51 -5.45 -20.75 -6.63
C ALA A 51 -5.59 -19.36 -7.29
N GLU A 52 -4.97 -18.35 -6.69
CA GLU A 52 -5.02 -16.97 -7.17
C GLU A 52 -3.66 -16.30 -7.06
N PHE A 53 -3.31 -15.57 -8.12
CA PHE A 53 -2.19 -14.65 -8.14
C PHE A 53 -2.73 -13.22 -8.24
N ALA A 54 -2.23 -12.33 -7.38
CA ALA A 54 -2.54 -10.91 -7.46
C ALA A 54 -1.25 -10.07 -7.41
N TYR A 55 -1.26 -8.96 -8.13
CA TYR A 55 -0.19 -7.99 -8.26
C TYR A 55 -0.74 -6.59 -7.99
N SER A 56 0.04 -5.76 -7.30
CA SER A 56 -0.32 -4.38 -6.98
C SER A 56 0.91 -3.48 -7.03
N LYS A 57 0.83 -2.42 -7.83
CA LYS A 57 1.85 -1.38 -7.97
C LYS A 57 1.26 -0.03 -7.59
N TYR A 58 1.81 0.58 -6.56
CA TYR A 58 1.59 1.97 -6.20
C TYR A 58 2.81 2.76 -6.68
N GLU A 59 2.62 3.62 -7.68
CA GLU A 59 3.68 4.50 -8.13
C GLU A 59 3.98 5.58 -7.09
N GLU A 60 5.19 6.13 -7.17
CA GLU A 60 5.66 7.14 -6.24
C GLU A 60 4.73 8.36 -6.27
N GLY A 61 4.02 8.57 -5.16
CA GLY A 61 3.41 9.85 -4.85
C GLY A 61 4.45 10.73 -4.19
N LYS A 62 4.49 12.01 -4.52
CA LYS A 62 5.36 12.99 -3.86
C LYS A 62 4.55 13.89 -2.95
N GLY A 63 5.21 14.40 -1.91
CA GLY A 63 4.60 15.29 -0.94
C GLY A 63 5.59 15.82 0.07
N GLY A 64 5.07 16.52 1.08
CA GLY A 64 5.87 17.08 2.16
C GLY A 64 6.17 16.06 3.26
N THR A 65 7.14 16.38 4.10
CA THR A 65 7.52 15.60 5.29
C THR A 65 7.37 16.45 6.54
N GLN A 66 6.86 15.85 7.61
CA GLN A 66 6.88 16.42 8.95
C GLN A 66 7.97 15.71 9.75
N ILE A 67 8.84 16.48 10.40
CA ILE A 67 9.87 15.97 11.31
C ILE A 67 9.47 16.34 12.74
N ILE A 68 9.52 15.38 13.66
CA ILE A 68 9.16 15.55 15.07
C ILE A 68 10.36 15.12 15.92
N ASP A 69 10.88 16.02 16.76
CA ASP A 69 11.87 15.71 17.78
C ASP A 69 11.17 15.07 18.98
N LYS A 70 11.50 13.82 19.29
CA LYS A 70 10.91 13.02 20.37
C LYS A 70 11.55 13.29 21.73
N THR A 71 12.58 14.13 21.78
CA THR A 71 13.20 14.64 23.02
C THR A 71 12.52 15.93 23.47
N SER A 72 12.37 16.92 22.59
CA SER A 72 11.76 18.22 22.94
C SER A 72 10.24 18.25 22.70
N GLY A 73 9.74 17.45 21.76
CA GLY A 73 8.36 17.49 21.28
C GLY A 73 8.13 18.48 20.13
N ASP A 74 9.16 19.21 19.70
CA ASP A 74 9.07 20.17 18.60
C ASP A 74 8.78 19.47 17.27
N SER A 75 8.09 20.16 16.36
CA SER A 75 7.80 19.65 15.03
C SER A 75 7.96 20.70 13.96
N GLU A 76 8.54 20.31 12.84
CA GLU A 76 8.69 21.14 11.64
C GLU A 76 8.08 20.43 10.43
N TYR A 77 7.51 21.20 9.49
CA TYR A 77 6.95 20.68 8.25
C TYR A 77 7.65 21.30 7.05
N PHE A 78 8.13 20.43 6.17
CA PHE A 78 8.74 20.80 4.90
C PHE A 78 7.76 20.44 3.78
N GLY A 79 7.20 21.46 3.13
CA GLY A 79 6.30 21.30 1.98
C GLY A 79 7.06 21.04 0.67
N GLY A 80 6.29 20.93 -0.42
CA GLY A 80 6.81 20.58 -1.75
C GLY A 80 6.97 19.07 -1.94
N ASP A 81 7.80 18.67 -2.91
CA ASP A 81 8.02 17.28 -3.29
C ASP A 81 9.30 16.72 -2.64
N VAL A 82 9.36 16.79 -1.30
CA VAL A 82 10.55 16.42 -0.51
C VAL A 82 10.51 15.00 0.05
N ALA A 83 9.34 14.37 0.00
CA ALA A 83 9.05 13.00 0.40
C ALA A 83 8.41 12.22 -0.76
N GLY A 84 8.58 10.90 -0.73
CA GLY A 84 8.17 9.99 -1.81
C GLY A 84 7.75 8.63 -1.29
N ILE A 85 6.50 8.23 -1.57
CA ILE A 85 5.95 6.95 -1.10
C ILE A 85 5.52 6.10 -2.30
N ALA A 86 6.11 4.91 -2.44
CA ALA A 86 5.81 3.93 -3.48
C ALA A 86 5.73 2.51 -2.88
N ASN A 87 5.02 1.61 -3.56
CA ASN A 87 4.97 0.21 -3.16
C ASN A 87 4.78 -0.73 -4.35
N ASN A 88 5.35 -1.92 -4.26
CA ASN A 88 5.12 -3.00 -5.21
C ASN A 88 4.96 -4.31 -4.44
N ASN A 89 3.86 -5.04 -4.67
CA ASN A 89 3.62 -6.31 -4.01
C ASN A 89 2.92 -7.32 -4.93
N TYR A 90 3.06 -8.58 -4.57
CA TYR A 90 2.35 -9.69 -5.17
C TYR A 90 1.94 -10.70 -4.10
N THR A 91 0.83 -11.41 -4.34
CA THR A 91 0.36 -12.52 -3.52
C THR A 91 0.11 -13.74 -4.39
N VAL A 92 0.46 -14.90 -3.84
CA VAL A 92 0.10 -16.22 -4.37
C VAL A 92 -0.69 -16.91 -3.28
N THR A 93 -1.92 -17.29 -3.57
CA THR A 93 -2.86 -17.82 -2.56
C THR A 93 -3.57 -19.06 -3.09
N ALA A 94 -3.96 -19.95 -2.19
CA ALA A 94 -4.85 -21.07 -2.48
C ALA A 94 -5.92 -21.16 -1.40
N GLY A 95 -7.15 -21.54 -1.75
CA GLY A 95 -8.27 -21.54 -0.81
C GLY A 95 -9.53 -22.24 -1.31
N LEU A 96 -10.60 -22.09 -0.53
CA LEU A 96 -11.94 -22.63 -0.81
C LEU A 96 -12.95 -21.48 -0.88
N GLN A 97 -13.77 -21.47 -1.92
CA GLN A 97 -14.91 -20.56 -2.08
C GLN A 97 -16.22 -21.37 -1.97
N TYR A 98 -17.13 -20.95 -1.09
CA TYR A 98 -18.44 -21.58 -0.90
C TYR A 98 -19.58 -20.65 -1.32
N ARG A 99 -20.59 -21.17 -2.01
CA ARG A 99 -21.81 -20.46 -2.42
C ARG A 99 -23.01 -21.00 -1.64
N PHE A 100 -23.60 -20.16 -0.78
CA PHE A 100 -24.82 -20.44 -0.02
C PHE A 100 -26.07 -20.25 -0.87
#